data_AF-A0A3N9Y1A6-F1
#
_entry.id   AF-A0A3N9Y1A6-F1
#
_cell.length_a   1.000
_cell.length_b   1.000
_cell.length_c   1.000
_cell.angle_alpha   90.00
_cell.angle_beta   90.00
_cell.angle_gamma   90.00
#
_symmetry.space_group_name_H-M   'P 1'
#
loop_
_entity.id
_entity.type
_entity.pdbx_description
1 polymer ?
#
loop_
_entity_poly.entity_id
_entity_poly.type
_entity_poly.pdbx_seq_one_letter_code
_entity_poly.pdbx_strand_id
1 'polypeptide(L)'
;MSQGRGRITFVLVAVVSDERGGGVLCPLDAAGRPTGPPEVVTDLVAAVAAREAAGHPRWVWSTAPAVYPTLLRAGVRVDRCHDVELTEALLLGHAGRWGEPRSLAAAWA
;
A
#
# COMPACT_ATOMS: atom_id res chain seq x y z
N MET A 1 -18.90 -30.36 -3.66
CA MET A 1 -19.06 -29.41 -2.53
C MET A 1 -18.10 -29.80 -1.43
N SER A 2 -16.94 -29.14 -1.36
CA SER A 2 -16.08 -29.09 -0.19
C SER A 2 -15.26 -27.81 -0.33
N GLN A 3 -15.70 -26.76 0.35
CA GLN A 3 -14.99 -25.49 0.45
C GLN A 3 -13.78 -25.72 1.36
N GLY A 4 -12.61 -25.94 0.78
CA GLY A 4 -11.36 -26.08 1.51
C GLY A 4 -10.94 -24.76 2.15
N ARG A 5 -10.89 -24.74 3.49
CA ARG A 5 -10.20 -23.79 4.39
C ARG A 5 -9.94 -22.42 3.76
N GLY A 6 -10.89 -21.50 3.93
CA GLY A 6 -10.88 -20.15 3.36
C GLY A 6 -9.56 -19.42 3.57
N ARG A 7 -8.68 -19.50 2.58
CA ARG A 7 -7.52 -18.63 2.49
C ARG A 7 -8.08 -17.27 2.16
N ILE A 8 -7.96 -16.32 3.08
CA ILE A 8 -8.37 -14.96 2.77
C ILE A 8 -7.39 -14.44 1.72
N THR A 9 -7.78 -14.54 0.45
CA THR A 9 -6.97 -14.07 -0.67
C THR A 9 -7.14 -12.55 -0.72
N PHE A 10 -6.44 -11.83 0.14
CA PHE A 10 -6.31 -10.39 -0.02
C PHE A 10 -5.38 -10.13 -1.19
N VAL A 11 -5.83 -9.35 -2.17
CA VAL A 11 -4.95 -8.77 -3.17
C VAL A 11 -4.26 -7.58 -2.52
N LEU A 12 -2.96 -7.73 -2.26
CA LEU A 12 -2.11 -6.62 -1.82
C LEU A 12 -1.63 -5.86 -3.07
N VAL A 13 -1.59 -4.53 -3.01
CA VAL A 13 -1.03 -3.70 -4.08
C VAL A 13 -0.10 -2.66 -3.48
N ALA A 14 1.19 -2.78 -3.75
CA ALA A 14 2.17 -1.76 -3.41
C ALA A 14 2.06 -0.57 -4.35
N VAL A 15 2.23 0.64 -3.80
CA VAL A 15 2.13 1.90 -4.53
C VAL A 15 3.33 2.78 -4.23
N VAL A 16 3.92 3.33 -5.28
CA VAL A 16 4.86 4.46 -5.21
C VAL A 16 4.34 5.54 -6.13
N SER A 17 4.08 6.73 -5.61
CA SER A 17 3.74 7.91 -6.43
C SER A 17 5.02 8.57 -6.95
N ASP A 18 4.96 9.09 -8.17
CA ASP A 18 5.98 10.00 -8.69
C ASP A 18 5.54 11.47 -8.57
N GLU A 19 6.44 12.39 -8.92
CA GLU A 19 6.19 13.84 -8.85
C GLU A 19 5.28 14.37 -9.98
N ARG A 20 4.99 13.55 -11.00
CA ARG A 20 4.21 13.91 -12.19
C ARG A 20 2.75 13.49 -12.09
N GLY A 21 2.32 12.96 -10.95
CA GLY A 21 0.96 12.45 -10.74
C GLY A 21 0.77 11.00 -11.21
N GLY A 22 1.83 10.37 -11.69
CA GLY A 22 1.90 8.96 -11.99
C GLY A 22 2.44 8.14 -10.82
N GLY A 23 2.86 6.92 -11.12
CA GLY A 23 3.47 6.06 -10.13
C GLY A 23 3.71 4.65 -10.64
N VAL A 24 4.07 3.78 -9.70
CA VAL A 24 4.27 2.35 -9.92
C VAL A 24 3.33 1.58 -9.00
N LEU A 25 2.60 0.64 -9.58
CA LEU A 25 1.72 -0.29 -8.89
C LEU A 25 2.28 -1.71 -9.01
N CYS A 26 2.32 -2.46 -7.91
CA CYS A 26 2.79 -3.86 -7.95
C CYS A 26 1.86 -4.76 -7.14
N PRO A 27 1.15 -5.70 -7.78
CA PRO A 27 0.39 -6.73 -7.08
C PRO A 27 1.31 -7.65 -6.29
N LEU A 28 0.98 -7.91 -5.03
CA LEU A 28 1.75 -8.75 -4.12
C LEU A 28 0.91 -9.93 -3.60
N ASP A 29 1.58 -11.03 -3.29
CA ASP A 29 1.02 -12.12 -2.52
C ASP A 29 0.95 -11.77 -1.03
N ALA A 30 0.36 -12.66 -0.22
CA ALA A 30 0.23 -12.45 1.23
C ALA A 30 1.57 -12.37 1.99
N ALA A 31 2.67 -12.79 1.37
CA ALA A 31 4.03 -12.68 1.92
C ALA A 31 4.77 -11.43 1.40
N GLY A 32 4.11 -10.56 0.64
CA GLY A 32 4.69 -9.35 0.08
C GLY A 32 5.55 -9.58 -1.17
N ARG A 33 5.48 -10.75 -1.80
CA ARG A 33 6.23 -11.03 -3.04
C ARG A 33 5.43 -10.58 -4.26
N PRO A 34 6.07 -9.97 -5.28
CA PRO A 34 5.39 -9.64 -6.53
C PRO A 34 4.72 -10.86 -7.17
N THR A 35 3.45 -10.74 -7.54
CA THR A 35 2.73 -11.77 -8.31
C THR A 35 2.72 -11.50 -9.81
N GLY A 36 3.35 -10.40 -10.23
CA GLY A 36 3.46 -9.96 -11.61
C GLY A 36 4.48 -8.81 -11.73
N PRO A 37 4.76 -8.34 -12.95
CA PRO A 37 5.63 -7.18 -13.15
C PRO A 37 5.00 -5.91 -12.57
N PRO A 38 5.81 -4.96 -12.07
CA PRO A 38 5.32 -3.64 -11.72
C PRO A 38 4.73 -2.92 -12.92
N GLU A 39 3.62 -2.23 -12.70
CA GLU A 39 2.91 -1.44 -13.70
C GLU A 39 3.20 0.04 -13.48
N VAL A 40 3.79 0.69 -14.49
CA VAL A 40 3.96 2.15 -14.50
C VAL A 40 2.66 2.78 -14.98
N VAL A 41 2.11 3.69 -14.20
CA VAL A 41 0.89 4.44 -14.52
C VAL A 41 1.20 5.92 -14.60
N THR A 42 0.63 6.60 -15.60
CA THR A 42 0.78 8.05 -15.77
C THR A 42 -0.27 8.85 -15.02
N ASP A 43 -1.38 8.22 -14.65
CA ASP A 43 -2.43 8.76 -13.82
C ASP A 43 -2.68 7.80 -12.65
N LEU A 44 -2.05 8.09 -11.52
CA LEU A 44 -2.15 7.26 -10.33
C LEU A 44 -3.56 7.30 -9.74
N VAL A 45 -4.23 8.45 -9.80
CA VAL A 45 -5.59 8.63 -9.27
C VAL A 45 -6.56 7.70 -10.00
N ALA A 46 -6.56 7.73 -11.33
CA ALA A 46 -7.42 6.88 -12.14
C ALA A 46 -7.09 5.39 -11.93
N ALA A 47 -5.80 5.04 -11.87
CA ALA A 47 -5.37 3.66 -11.67
C ALA A 47 -5.78 3.09 -10.31
N VAL A 48 -5.73 3.91 -9.24
CA VAL A 48 -6.20 3.55 -7.90
C VAL A 48 -7.71 3.42 -7.88
N ALA A 49 -8.45 4.40 -8.43
CA ALA A 49 -9.91 4.37 -8.46
C ALA A 49 -10.45 3.12 -9.19
N ALA A 50 -9.86 2.76 -10.33
CA ALA A 50 -10.27 1.59 -11.09
C ALA A 50 -10.08 0.28 -10.30
N ARG A 51 -8.96 0.15 -9.59
CA ARG A 51 -8.65 -1.04 -8.76
C ARG A 51 -9.51 -1.11 -7.51
N GLU A 52 -9.76 0.03 -6.89
CA GLU A 52 -10.65 0.12 -5.74
C GLU A 52 -12.06 -0.34 -6.13
N ALA A 53 -12.60 0.16 -7.24
CA ALA A 53 -13.91 -0.22 -7.76
C ALA A 53 -13.98 -1.70 -8.19
N ALA A 54 -12.89 -2.27 -8.69
CA ALA A 54 -12.86 -3.65 -9.19
C ALA A 54 -12.83 -4.71 -8.08
N GLY A 55 -12.24 -4.41 -6.91
CA GLY A 55 -12.04 -5.46 -5.91
C GLY A 55 -11.59 -5.02 -4.52
N HIS A 56 -11.54 -3.71 -4.23
CA HIS A 56 -11.14 -3.18 -2.92
C HIS A 56 -9.85 -3.83 -2.39
N PRO A 57 -8.73 -3.76 -3.13
CA PRO A 57 -7.48 -4.36 -2.68
C PRO A 57 -7.05 -3.73 -1.36
N ARG A 58 -6.13 -4.38 -0.67
CA ARG A 58 -5.44 -3.73 0.45
C ARG A 58 -4.18 -3.08 -0.09
N TRP A 59 -4.14 -1.76 -0.04
CA TRP A 59 -3.02 -0.98 -0.51
C TRP A 59 -1.84 -1.06 0.45
N VAL A 60 -0.61 -1.05 -0.06
CA VAL A 60 0.61 -0.94 0.74
C VAL A 60 1.32 0.34 0.32
N TRP A 61 1.48 1.26 1.27
CA TRP A 61 2.12 2.56 1.07
C TRP A 61 3.41 2.63 1.88
N SER A 62 4.42 3.34 1.37
CA SER A 62 5.58 3.70 2.18
C SER A 62 5.15 4.55 3.40
N THR A 63 4.33 5.57 3.14
CA THR A 63 3.73 6.45 4.13
C THR A 63 2.47 7.09 3.52
N ALA A 64 1.35 7.14 4.24
CA ALA A 64 0.08 7.68 3.76
C ALA A 64 0.16 9.14 3.31
N PRO A 65 0.87 10.05 4.00
CA PRO A 65 1.03 11.43 3.58
C PRO A 65 1.61 11.61 2.17
N ALA A 66 2.38 10.64 1.67
CA ALA A 66 2.96 10.71 0.33
C ALA A 66 1.93 10.46 -0.79
N VAL A 67 0.84 9.72 -0.51
CA VAL A 67 -0.07 9.22 -1.54
C VAL A 67 -1.51 9.68 -1.30
N TYR A 68 -2.03 9.48 -0.10
CA TYR A 68 -3.46 9.59 0.18
C TYR A 68 -4.05 11.01 0.05
N PRO A 69 -3.34 12.10 0.41
CA PRO A 69 -3.90 13.45 0.24
C PRO A 69 -4.28 13.78 -1.21
N THR A 70 -3.49 13.31 -2.19
CA THR A 70 -3.77 13.54 -3.61
C THR A 70 -5.00 12.75 -4.07
N LEU A 71 -5.11 11.48 -3.68
CA LEU A 71 -6.29 10.65 -3.96
C LEU A 71 -7.56 11.27 -3.37
N LEU A 72 -7.49 11.70 -2.10
CA LEU A 72 -8.63 12.26 -1.40
C LEU A 72 -9.14 13.56 -2.04
N ARG A 73 -8.22 14.46 -2.45
CA ARG A 73 -8.58 15.69 -3.18
C ARG A 73 -9.24 15.41 -4.52
N ALA A 74 -8.88 14.30 -5.16
CA ALA A 74 -9.51 13.84 -6.40
C ALA A 74 -10.81 13.04 -6.18
N GLY A 75 -11.29 12.92 -4.93
CA GLY A 75 -12.52 12.20 -4.59
C GLY A 75 -12.36 10.69 -4.49
N VAL A 76 -11.14 10.16 -4.56
CA VAL A 76 -10.86 8.72 -4.47
C VAL A 76 -10.68 8.33 -3.00
N ARG A 77 -11.56 7.44 -2.51
CA ARG A 77 -11.50 6.88 -1.15
C ARG A 77 -11.06 5.42 -1.26
N VAL A 78 -10.00 5.06 -0.55
CA VAL A 78 -9.58 3.66 -0.41
C VAL A 78 -10.19 3.05 0.84
N ASP A 79 -10.59 1.78 0.78
CA ASP A 79 -11.20 1.08 1.91
C ASP A 79 -10.14 0.55 2.89
N ARG A 80 -9.04 -0.02 2.37
CA ARG A 80 -8.05 -0.74 3.18
C ARG A 80 -6.62 -0.42 2.77
N CYS A 81 -5.77 -0.13 3.75
CA CYS A 81 -4.34 0.04 3.52
C CYS A 81 -3.47 -0.56 4.64
N HIS A 82 -2.19 -0.71 4.33
CA HIS A 82 -1.07 -0.83 5.25
C HIS A 82 -0.14 0.35 4.98
N ASP A 83 0.19 1.08 6.03
CA ASP A 83 1.16 2.16 6.01
C ASP A 83 2.42 1.64 6.72
N VAL A 84 3.51 1.50 5.96
CA VAL A 84 4.74 0.87 6.46
C VAL A 84 5.39 1.73 7.55
N GLU A 85 5.49 3.04 7.36
CA GLU A 85 6.07 3.94 8.36
C GLU A 85 5.24 3.97 9.65
N LEU A 86 3.91 4.02 9.54
CA LEU A 86 3.02 3.93 10.70
C LEU A 86 3.17 2.59 11.41
N THR A 87 3.23 1.49 10.66
CA THR A 87 3.41 0.15 11.22
C THR A 87 4.72 0.05 12.01
N GLU A 88 5.81 0.55 11.45
CA GLU A 88 7.10 0.61 12.13
C GLU A 88 7.04 1.47 13.40
N ALA A 89 6.38 2.63 13.35
CA ALA A 89 6.16 3.48 14.53
C ALA A 89 5.47 2.73 15.67
N LEU A 90 4.42 1.95 15.34
CA LEU A 90 3.68 1.15 16.31
C LEU A 90 4.52 0.02 16.89
N LEU A 91 5.32 -0.66 16.07
CA LEU A 91 6.20 -1.74 16.51
C LEU A 91 7.34 -1.23 17.40
N LEU A 92 7.99 -0.12 17.02
CA LEU A 92 9.00 0.54 17.85
C LEU A 92 8.41 0.96 19.20
N GLY A 93 7.22 1.55 19.16
CA GLY A 93 6.50 1.90 20.38
C GLY A 93 6.21 0.69 21.27
N HIS A 94 5.68 -0.38 20.69
CA HIS A 94 5.45 -1.64 21.41
C HIS A 94 6.73 -2.20 22.06
N ALA A 95 7.89 -2.02 21.40
CA ALA A 95 9.20 -2.40 21.91
C ALA A 95 9.81 -1.41 22.92
N GLY A 96 9.12 -0.33 23.29
CA GLY A 96 9.63 0.71 24.19
C GLY A 96 10.62 1.70 23.56
N ARG A 97 10.80 1.64 22.24
CA ARG A 97 11.73 2.44 21.43
C ARG A 97 11.06 3.70 20.88
N TRP A 98 10.36 4.42 21.74
CA TRP A 98 9.57 5.59 21.36
C TRP A 98 10.45 6.70 20.77
N GLY A 99 10.02 7.28 19.65
CA GLY A 99 10.70 8.42 19.03
C GLY A 99 11.95 8.08 18.23
N GLU A 100 12.33 6.80 18.14
CA GLU A 100 13.37 6.38 17.20
C GLU A 100 12.95 6.61 15.74
N PRO A 101 13.93 6.82 14.83
CA PRO A 101 13.65 6.97 13.41
C PRO A 101 12.80 5.82 12.87
N ARG A 102 11.85 6.18 12.01
CA ARG A 102 10.93 5.28 11.30
C ARG A 102 10.90 5.71 9.85
N SER A 103 11.04 4.75 8.95
CA SER A 103 10.84 4.85 7.50
C SER A 103 11.43 3.60 6.86
N LEU A 104 11.03 3.35 5.62
CA LEU A 104 11.69 2.36 4.76
C LEU A 104 13.22 2.59 4.67
N ALA A 105 13.67 3.85 4.69
CA ALA A 105 15.09 4.19 4.71
C ALA A 105 15.76 3.86 6.06
N ALA A 106 15.06 4.02 7.19
CA ALA A 106 15.56 3.65 8.51
C ALA A 106 15.73 2.12 8.67
N ALA A 107 14.89 1.32 7.99
CA ALA A 107 14.97 -0.14 8.01
C ALA A 107 16.09 -0.74 7.13
N TRP A 108 16.70 0.05 6.25
CA TRP A 108 17.78 -0.39 5.34
C TRP A 108 19.20 -0.10 5.86
N ALA A 109 19.34 0.59 6.99
CA ALA A 109 20.61 1.03 7.56
C ALA A 109 21.08 0.16 8.73
#